data_AF-A0A2G6GQ87-F1
#
_entry.id   AF-A0A2G6GQ87-F1
#
_cell.length_a   1.000
_cell.length_b   1.000
_cell.length_c   1.000
_cell.angle_alpha   90.00
_cell.angle_beta   90.00
_cell.angle_gamma   90.00
#
_symmetry.space_group_name_H-M   'P 1'
#
loop_
_entity.id
_entity.type
_entity.pdbx_description
1 polymer ?
#
loop_
_entity_poly.entity_id
_entity_poly.type
_entity_poly.pdbx_seq_one_letter_code
_entity_poly.pdbx_strand_id
1 'polypeptide(L)'
;NGDLQVTVYVKQVAEISTLSSGDVEWEGDLPADELYLSTTSSGDITWTGTLTTDKLHIHCSSSGDVEGHYKGKNAVVILSSSGDYEGDMEVETLDAQITSSGDFTGRVNAAKAIFNLSSSGDAEVKGSIDSLYVTAGSAADFEGKKIVYKYAEAQTASGANIYLSKSGIVVDKPPRHTGVIVD
;
A
#
# COMPACT_ATOMS: atom_id res chain seq x y z
N ASN A 1 1.15 -33.12 11.59
CA ASN A 1 0.74 -31.71 11.61
C ASN A 1 1.23 -31.11 12.89
N GLY A 2 2.32 -30.38 12.80
CA GLY A 2 3.01 -29.80 13.95
C GLY A 2 3.52 -28.45 13.50
N ASP A 3 2.66 -27.45 13.63
CA ASP A 3 3.06 -26.08 13.40
C ASP A 3 3.96 -25.67 14.56
N LEU A 4 5.11 -25.10 14.24
CA LEU A 4 6.02 -24.57 15.24
C LEU A 4 5.53 -23.19 15.65
N GLN A 5 4.89 -23.09 16.81
CA GLN A 5 4.54 -21.80 17.38
C GLN A 5 5.71 -21.26 18.21
N VAL A 6 6.18 -20.04 17.89
CA VAL A 6 7.24 -19.34 18.62
C VAL A 6 6.65 -18.06 19.21
N THR A 7 6.78 -17.87 20.54
CA THR A 7 6.40 -16.62 21.20
C THR A 7 7.65 -15.82 21.55
N VAL A 8 7.68 -14.54 21.19
CA VAL A 8 8.81 -13.64 21.40
C VAL A 8 8.40 -12.46 22.27
N TYR A 9 9.22 -12.10 23.25
CA TYR A 9 9.02 -10.92 24.10
C TYR A 9 10.16 -9.93 23.88
N VAL A 10 9.85 -8.73 23.38
CA VAL A 10 10.83 -7.66 23.17
C VAL A 10 10.32 -6.34 23.74
N LYS A 11 11.27 -5.43 24.02
CA LYS A 11 10.94 -4.07 24.48
C LYS A 11 10.61 -3.14 23.32
N GLN A 12 11.17 -3.41 22.15
CA GLN A 12 10.99 -2.64 20.93
C GLN A 12 11.13 -3.58 19.74
N VAL A 13 10.27 -3.42 18.74
CA VAL A 13 10.37 -4.09 17.44
C VAL A 13 10.80 -3.05 16.42
N ALA A 14 11.85 -3.36 15.67
CA ALA A 14 12.31 -2.52 14.55
C ALA A 14 12.01 -3.16 13.20
N GLU A 15 12.08 -4.49 13.11
CA GLU A 15 11.90 -5.22 11.86
C GLU A 15 11.25 -6.59 12.11
N ILE A 16 10.36 -6.98 11.21
CA ILE A 16 9.81 -8.32 11.07
C ILE A 16 9.98 -8.72 9.60
N SER A 17 10.56 -9.89 9.34
CA SER A 17 10.78 -10.36 7.98
C SER A 17 10.53 -11.85 7.82
N THR A 18 9.95 -12.22 6.67
CA THR A 18 9.74 -13.60 6.24
C THR A 18 10.65 -13.89 5.04
N LEU A 19 11.54 -14.88 5.20
CA LEU A 19 12.57 -15.22 4.20
C LEU A 19 12.25 -16.51 3.42
N SER A 20 11.23 -17.26 3.84
CA SER A 20 10.80 -18.51 3.21
C SER A 20 9.27 -18.62 3.32
N SER A 21 8.72 -19.73 3.78
CA SER A 21 7.28 -19.98 3.89
C SER A 21 6.75 -19.90 5.33
N GLY A 22 7.43 -19.13 6.19
CA GLY A 22 7.03 -18.98 7.59
C GLY A 22 6.20 -17.72 7.75
N ASP A 23 5.01 -17.87 8.30
CA ASP A 23 4.09 -16.76 8.51
C ASP A 23 4.34 -16.09 9.86
N VAL A 24 4.06 -14.80 9.94
CA VAL A 24 4.11 -14.03 11.17
C VAL A 24 2.75 -13.43 11.43
N GLU A 25 2.17 -13.79 12.58
CA GLU A 25 0.89 -13.27 13.04
C GLU A 25 1.05 -12.61 14.41
N TRP A 26 0.41 -11.46 14.61
CA TRP A 26 0.23 -10.88 15.95
C TRP A 26 -1.13 -10.20 16.12
N GLU A 27 -1.48 -9.93 17.37
CA GLU A 27 -2.68 -9.19 17.76
C GLU A 27 -2.30 -7.89 18.47
N GLY A 28 -2.96 -6.80 18.09
CA GLY A 28 -2.81 -5.50 18.72
C GLY A 28 -1.61 -4.71 18.22
N ASP A 29 -1.14 -3.82 19.10
CA ASP A 29 -0.06 -2.89 18.77
C ASP A 29 1.31 -3.48 19.09
N LEU A 30 2.35 -2.98 18.42
CA LEU A 30 3.74 -3.34 18.71
C LEU A 30 4.47 -2.14 19.32
N PRO A 31 5.40 -2.35 20.27
CA PRO A 31 6.24 -1.28 20.75
C PRO A 31 7.25 -0.90 19.66
N ALA A 32 6.87 0.01 18.75
CA ALA A 32 7.68 0.46 17.65
C ALA A 32 7.52 1.96 17.43
N ASP A 33 8.62 2.66 17.15
CA ASP A 33 8.60 4.05 16.65
C ASP A 33 8.65 4.07 15.11
N GLU A 34 9.40 3.14 14.54
CA GLU A 34 9.53 2.89 13.12
C GLU A 34 9.61 1.37 12.93
N LEU A 35 8.75 0.82 12.08
CA LEU A 35 8.67 -0.62 11.84
C LEU A 35 8.89 -0.94 10.36
N TYR A 36 9.77 -1.91 10.12
CA TYR A 36 10.02 -2.49 8.80
C TYR A 36 9.40 -3.87 8.73
N LEU A 37 8.51 -4.08 7.76
CA LEU A 37 7.91 -5.37 7.42
C LEU A 37 8.43 -5.78 6.04
N SER A 38 8.93 -6.99 5.90
CA SER A 38 9.35 -7.49 4.58
C SER A 38 9.04 -8.96 4.34
N THR A 39 8.54 -9.24 3.14
CA THR A 39 8.30 -10.60 2.64
C THR A 39 9.13 -10.81 1.38
N THR A 40 10.15 -11.67 1.44
CA THR A 40 11.06 -11.91 0.29
C THR A 40 10.86 -13.27 -0.35
N SER A 41 9.90 -14.07 0.12
CA SER A 41 9.56 -15.37 -0.43
C SER A 41 8.05 -15.60 -0.42
N SER A 42 7.51 -16.52 0.37
CA SER A 42 6.09 -16.92 0.31
C SER A 42 5.45 -17.01 1.70
N GLY A 43 6.03 -16.34 2.69
CA GLY A 43 5.50 -16.28 4.05
C GLY A 43 4.84 -14.93 4.25
N ASP A 44 3.69 -14.96 4.92
CA ASP A 44 2.83 -13.79 5.06
C ASP A 44 3.09 -13.08 6.40
N ILE A 45 2.77 -11.80 6.44
CA ILE A 45 2.80 -11.00 7.66
C ILE A 45 1.40 -10.43 7.88
N THR A 46 0.71 -10.93 8.88
CA THR A 46 -0.66 -10.52 9.19
C THR A 46 -0.77 -10.02 10.62
N TRP A 47 -1.58 -8.98 10.83
CA TRP A 47 -1.95 -8.58 12.19
C TRP A 47 -3.41 -8.19 12.33
N THR A 48 -3.93 -8.46 13.52
CA THR A 48 -5.30 -8.09 13.89
C THR A 48 -5.30 -6.84 14.77
N GLY A 49 -6.26 -5.95 14.54
CA GLY A 49 -6.34 -4.64 15.19
C GLY A 49 -5.69 -3.53 14.37
N THR A 50 -5.16 -2.51 15.04
CA THR A 50 -4.51 -1.37 14.37
C THR A 50 -3.11 -1.18 14.92
N LEU A 51 -2.11 -1.32 14.06
CA LEU A 51 -0.72 -0.99 14.35
C LEU A 51 -0.59 0.54 14.44
N THR A 52 -0.09 1.06 15.56
CA THR A 52 0.09 2.50 15.77
C THR A 52 1.56 2.82 16.00
N THR A 53 2.22 3.35 14.95
CA THR A 53 3.63 3.74 15.02
C THR A 53 3.90 4.98 14.17
N ASP A 54 4.97 5.72 14.43
CA ASP A 54 5.28 6.97 13.73
C ASP A 54 5.55 6.71 12.24
N LYS A 55 6.19 5.59 11.92
CA LYS A 55 6.51 5.20 10.53
C LYS A 55 6.38 3.70 10.30
N LEU A 56 5.81 3.35 9.16
CA LEU A 56 5.75 1.98 8.68
C LEU A 56 6.38 1.87 7.29
N HIS A 57 7.24 0.87 7.13
CA HIS A 57 7.84 0.49 5.85
C HIS A 57 7.42 -0.95 5.54
N ILE A 58 6.76 -1.15 4.40
CA ILE A 58 6.36 -2.47 3.89
C ILE A 58 7.11 -2.72 2.59
N HIS A 59 7.74 -3.90 2.48
CA HIS A 59 8.39 -4.34 1.26
C HIS A 59 8.05 -5.80 0.95
N CYS A 60 7.22 -6.00 -0.07
CA CYS A 60 6.84 -7.31 -0.58
C CYS A 60 7.50 -7.52 -1.94
N SER A 61 8.39 -8.52 -2.08
CA SER A 61 9.18 -8.69 -3.31
C SER A 61 9.06 -10.05 -3.99
N SER A 62 8.16 -10.93 -3.53
CA SER A 62 7.96 -12.26 -4.11
C SER A 62 6.47 -12.64 -4.13
N SER A 63 5.99 -13.48 -3.22
CA SER A 63 4.63 -14.02 -3.21
C SER A 63 4.07 -14.12 -1.79
N GLY A 64 4.69 -13.41 -0.84
CA GLY A 64 4.19 -13.29 0.51
C GLY A 64 3.51 -11.94 0.65
N ASP A 65 2.37 -11.94 1.32
CA ASP A 65 1.49 -10.79 1.43
C ASP A 65 1.60 -10.15 2.82
N VAL A 66 1.20 -8.89 2.89
CA VAL A 66 1.13 -8.16 4.15
C VAL A 66 -0.30 -7.69 4.36
N GLU A 67 -0.93 -8.18 5.42
CA GLU A 67 -2.32 -7.84 5.73
C GLU A 67 -2.43 -7.17 7.11
N GLY A 68 -3.02 -5.98 7.14
CA GLY A 68 -3.42 -5.36 8.40
C GLY A 68 -3.55 -3.85 8.36
N HIS A 69 -4.19 -3.30 9.40
CA HIS A 69 -4.51 -1.87 9.46
C HIS A 69 -3.41 -1.07 10.15
N TYR A 70 -3.07 0.10 9.59
CA TYR A 70 -2.02 0.99 10.07
C TYR A 70 -2.54 2.40 10.37
N LYS A 71 -2.09 2.97 11.48
CA LYS A 71 -2.29 4.37 11.84
C LYS A 71 -0.96 5.01 12.24
N GLY A 72 -0.62 6.15 11.65
CA GLY A 72 0.64 6.82 11.98
C GLY A 72 0.92 8.09 11.18
N LYS A 73 2.19 8.51 11.11
CA LYS A 73 2.56 9.70 10.34
C LYS A 73 2.88 9.34 8.90
N ASN A 74 3.74 8.34 8.67
CA ASN A 74 4.24 8.03 7.34
C ASN A 74 4.17 6.52 7.05
N ALA A 75 3.62 6.16 5.90
CA ALA A 75 3.72 4.82 5.35
C ALA A 75 4.51 4.85 4.04
N VAL A 76 5.45 3.91 3.88
CA VAL A 76 6.08 3.58 2.62
C VAL A 76 5.74 2.13 2.29
N VAL A 77 5.15 1.89 1.13
CA VAL A 77 4.72 0.56 0.69
C VAL A 77 5.36 0.27 -0.66
N ILE A 78 6.16 -0.80 -0.74
CA ILE A 78 6.84 -1.22 -1.97
C ILE A 78 6.39 -2.64 -2.28
N LEU A 79 5.63 -2.80 -3.36
CA LEU A 79 5.06 -4.06 -3.81
C LEU A 79 5.63 -4.41 -5.17
N SER A 80 6.10 -5.65 -5.31
CA SER A 80 6.66 -6.16 -6.55
C SER A 80 6.51 -7.67 -6.64
N SER A 81 6.78 -8.21 -7.83
CA SER A 81 6.50 -9.61 -8.18
C SER A 81 5.01 -9.92 -8.05
N SER A 82 4.57 -10.56 -6.97
CA SER A 82 3.19 -10.95 -6.67
C SER A 82 2.92 -10.85 -5.17
N GLY A 83 3.61 -9.95 -4.48
CA GLY A 83 3.39 -9.70 -3.07
C GLY A 83 2.49 -8.48 -2.91
N ASP A 84 1.40 -8.66 -2.18
CA ASP A 84 0.31 -7.71 -2.09
C ASP A 84 0.27 -7.05 -0.71
N TYR A 85 -0.46 -5.95 -0.62
CA TYR A 85 -0.88 -5.37 0.64
C TYR A 85 -2.39 -5.22 0.68
N GLU A 86 -3.00 -5.77 1.73
CA GLU A 86 -4.42 -5.54 2.04
C GLU A 86 -4.56 -4.90 3.43
N GLY A 87 -5.20 -3.74 3.49
CA GLY A 87 -5.38 -3.07 4.77
C GLY A 87 -5.84 -1.62 4.68
N ASP A 88 -6.21 -1.09 5.83
CA ASP A 88 -6.67 0.30 5.93
C ASP A 88 -5.53 1.14 6.49
N MET A 89 -5.32 2.33 5.94
CA MET A 89 -4.28 3.27 6.36
C MET A 89 -4.89 4.62 6.78
N GLU A 90 -4.61 5.05 8.01
CA GLU A 90 -4.88 6.41 8.51
C GLU A 90 -3.55 7.11 8.80
N VAL A 91 -3.08 7.92 7.85
CA VAL A 91 -1.70 8.47 7.86
C VAL A 91 -1.64 9.96 7.50
N GLU A 92 -0.55 10.65 7.83
CA GLU A 92 -0.31 11.97 7.24
C GLU A 92 0.16 11.82 5.79
N THR A 93 1.13 10.93 5.56
CA THR A 93 1.68 10.64 4.23
C THR A 93 1.73 9.16 3.90
N LEU A 94 1.38 8.83 2.65
CA LEU A 94 1.58 7.51 2.04
C LEU A 94 2.41 7.67 0.76
N ASP A 95 3.44 6.85 0.62
CA ASP A 95 4.20 6.65 -0.62
C ASP A 95 4.14 5.17 -1.00
N ALA A 96 3.37 4.85 -2.05
CA ALA A 96 3.17 3.51 -2.55
C ALA A 96 3.84 3.33 -3.92
N GLN A 97 4.73 2.35 -4.04
CA GLN A 97 5.39 1.95 -5.28
C GLN A 97 4.98 0.52 -5.59
N ILE A 98 4.29 0.32 -6.70
CA ILE A 98 3.60 -0.93 -7.02
C ILE A 98 4.00 -1.32 -8.44
N THR A 99 4.60 -2.49 -8.58
CA THR A 99 5.26 -2.92 -9.83
C THR A 99 5.04 -4.41 -10.08
N SER A 100 5.36 -4.85 -11.30
CA SER A 100 5.15 -6.24 -11.74
C SER A 100 3.69 -6.66 -11.61
N SER A 101 3.32 -7.49 -10.65
CA SER A 101 1.94 -7.96 -10.40
C SER A 101 1.61 -7.92 -8.90
N GLY A 102 2.24 -7.03 -8.13
CA GLY A 102 1.83 -6.77 -6.75
C GLY A 102 0.71 -5.75 -6.71
N ASP A 103 -0.22 -5.89 -5.78
CA ASP A 103 -1.44 -5.09 -5.70
C ASP A 103 -1.63 -4.46 -4.31
N PHE A 104 -2.17 -3.23 -4.29
CA PHE A 104 -2.58 -2.56 -3.06
C PHE A 104 -4.10 -2.46 -2.98
N THR A 105 -4.70 -2.97 -1.90
CA THR A 105 -6.14 -2.84 -1.66
C THR A 105 -6.41 -2.27 -0.27
N GLY A 106 -7.19 -1.18 -0.20
CA GLY A 106 -7.42 -0.58 1.11
C GLY A 106 -8.31 0.67 1.16
N ARG A 107 -8.76 1.02 2.37
CA ARG A 107 -9.19 2.39 2.66
C ARG A 107 -7.98 3.23 3.06
N VAL A 108 -7.76 4.34 2.37
CA VAL A 108 -6.73 5.32 2.71
C VAL A 108 -7.37 6.62 3.16
N ASN A 109 -7.06 7.04 4.38
CA ASN A 109 -7.35 8.37 4.90
C ASN A 109 -6.01 9.09 5.11
N ALA A 110 -5.70 10.07 4.25
CA ALA A 110 -4.38 10.72 4.26
C ALA A 110 -4.41 12.22 3.97
N ALA A 111 -3.45 12.96 4.53
CA ALA A 111 -3.21 14.34 4.08
C ALA A 111 -2.54 14.37 2.70
N LYS A 112 -1.65 13.41 2.43
CA LYS A 112 -1.00 13.22 1.14
C LYS A 112 -0.84 11.74 0.83
N ALA A 113 -1.18 11.33 -0.39
CA ALA A 113 -0.82 10.00 -0.88
C ALA A 113 -0.20 10.09 -2.28
N ILE A 114 0.83 9.30 -2.49
CA ILE A 114 1.52 9.13 -3.77
C ILE A 114 1.40 7.65 -4.15
N PHE A 115 0.93 7.38 -5.36
CA PHE A 115 0.90 6.05 -5.97
C PHE A 115 1.70 6.07 -7.27
N ASN A 116 2.70 5.20 -7.36
CA ASN A 116 3.51 4.98 -8.55
C ASN A 116 3.32 3.53 -8.99
N LEU A 117 2.54 3.33 -10.05
CA LEU A 117 2.13 2.03 -10.56
C LEU A 117 2.80 1.73 -11.91
N SER A 118 3.28 0.51 -12.12
CA SER A 118 3.86 0.11 -13.40
C SER A 118 3.77 -1.40 -13.66
N SER A 119 4.08 -1.81 -14.89
CA SER A 119 3.89 -3.18 -15.38
C SER A 119 2.43 -3.57 -15.31
N SER A 120 2.01 -4.37 -14.34
CA SER A 120 0.63 -4.84 -14.12
C SER A 120 0.25 -4.77 -12.64
N GLY A 121 0.93 -3.93 -11.85
CA GLY A 121 0.65 -3.79 -10.42
C GLY A 121 -0.39 -2.71 -10.18
N ASP A 122 -1.50 -3.08 -9.58
CA ASP A 122 -2.71 -2.26 -9.50
C ASP A 122 -2.94 -1.71 -8.09
N ALA A 123 -3.83 -0.73 -7.97
CA ALA A 123 -4.28 -0.24 -6.67
C ALA A 123 -5.78 0.02 -6.63
N GLU A 124 -6.51 -0.64 -5.72
CA GLU A 124 -7.92 -0.35 -5.41
C GLU A 124 -8.02 0.45 -4.11
N VAL A 125 -8.41 1.72 -4.21
CA VAL A 125 -8.39 2.66 -3.09
C VAL A 125 -9.74 3.35 -2.89
N LYS A 126 -10.24 3.31 -1.65
CA LYS A 126 -11.37 4.10 -1.16
C LYS A 126 -10.93 5.00 0.00
N GLY A 127 -11.76 5.97 0.41
CA GLY A 127 -11.48 6.79 1.60
C GLY A 127 -11.38 8.28 1.31
N SER A 128 -10.53 9.00 2.03
CA SER A 128 -10.41 10.47 1.95
C SER A 128 -8.95 10.91 1.92
N ILE A 129 -8.51 11.51 0.82
CA ILE A 129 -7.12 11.96 0.63
C ILE A 129 -7.11 13.44 0.26
N ASP A 130 -6.47 14.29 1.06
CA ASP A 130 -6.45 15.72 0.78
C ASP A 130 -5.70 16.03 -0.54
N SER A 131 -4.46 15.56 -0.67
CA SER A 131 -3.64 15.68 -1.88
C SER A 131 -3.24 14.31 -2.42
N LEU A 132 -3.83 13.91 -3.54
CA LEU A 132 -3.55 12.64 -4.22
C LEU A 132 -2.63 12.85 -5.43
N TYR A 133 -1.58 12.05 -5.56
CA TYR A 133 -0.72 12.01 -6.73
C TYR A 133 -0.67 10.58 -7.26
N VAL A 134 -1.00 10.37 -8.53
CA VAL A 134 -1.02 9.04 -9.15
C VAL A 134 -0.24 9.08 -10.46
N THR A 135 0.76 8.22 -10.58
CA THR A 135 1.41 7.89 -11.85
C THR A 135 1.16 6.42 -12.13
N ALA A 136 0.60 6.09 -13.29
CA ALA A 136 0.34 4.71 -13.69
C ALA A 136 0.87 4.45 -15.11
N GLY A 137 1.48 3.30 -15.38
CA GLY A 137 2.05 2.98 -16.69
C GLY A 137 2.07 1.49 -17.04
N SER A 138 2.44 1.20 -18.29
CA SER A 138 2.38 -0.13 -18.91
C SER A 138 0.97 -0.70 -19.02
N ALA A 139 0.52 -1.48 -18.04
CA ALA A 139 -0.80 -2.08 -17.96
C ALA A 139 -1.37 -1.97 -16.53
N ALA A 140 -0.77 -1.10 -15.70
CA ALA A 140 -1.19 -0.87 -14.32
C ALA A 140 -2.38 0.10 -14.26
N ASP A 141 -3.34 -0.19 -13.38
CA ASP A 141 -4.54 0.59 -13.19
C ASP A 141 -4.65 1.10 -11.73
N PHE A 142 -5.13 2.34 -11.58
CA PHE A 142 -5.52 2.90 -10.27
C PHE A 142 -7.04 3.04 -10.20
N GLU A 143 -7.65 2.35 -9.25
CA GLU A 143 -9.10 2.29 -9.04
C GLU A 143 -9.52 3.08 -7.78
N GLY A 144 -9.72 4.39 -7.97
CA GLY A 144 -10.14 5.36 -6.96
C GLY A 144 -11.61 5.77 -7.03
N LYS A 145 -12.51 4.92 -7.56
CA LYS A 145 -13.93 5.27 -7.80
C LYS A 145 -14.72 5.64 -6.52
N LYS A 146 -14.19 5.32 -5.33
CA LYS A 146 -14.80 5.59 -4.02
C LYS A 146 -13.91 6.45 -3.10
N ILE A 147 -12.97 7.20 -3.67
CA ILE A 147 -12.15 8.14 -2.92
C ILE A 147 -12.85 9.50 -2.81
N VAL A 148 -12.51 10.30 -1.81
CA VAL A 148 -12.85 11.72 -1.70
C VAL A 148 -11.54 12.47 -1.64
N TYR A 149 -11.37 13.53 -2.41
CA TYR A 149 -10.15 14.32 -2.40
C TYR A 149 -10.41 15.80 -2.60
N LYS A 150 -9.45 16.63 -2.15
CA LYS A 150 -9.45 18.08 -2.40
C LYS A 150 -8.69 18.41 -3.68
N TYR A 151 -7.53 17.77 -3.87
CA TYR A 151 -6.68 17.89 -5.04
C TYR A 151 -6.19 16.50 -5.48
N ALA A 152 -6.22 16.25 -6.79
CA ALA A 152 -5.61 15.09 -7.41
C ALA A 152 -4.75 15.51 -8.60
N GLU A 153 -3.55 14.95 -8.70
CA GLU A 153 -2.72 14.98 -9.89
C GLU A 153 -2.58 13.57 -10.42
N ALA A 154 -2.96 13.36 -11.69
CA ALA A 154 -2.93 12.06 -12.32
C ALA A 154 -2.10 12.11 -13.61
N GLN A 155 -1.24 11.10 -13.78
CA GLN A 155 -0.41 10.92 -14.96
C GLN A 155 -0.46 9.47 -15.42
N THR A 156 -1.06 9.23 -16.58
CA THR A 156 -1.00 7.93 -17.25
C THR A 156 0.15 7.88 -18.25
N ALA A 157 0.94 6.83 -18.24
CA ALA A 157 1.87 6.47 -19.32
C ALA A 157 1.21 5.42 -20.23
N SER A 158 2.01 4.56 -20.90
CA SER A 158 1.54 3.45 -21.74
C SER A 158 0.40 2.66 -21.09
N GLY A 159 -0.67 2.32 -21.83
CA GLY A 159 -1.69 1.29 -21.53
C GLY A 159 -2.47 1.33 -20.20
N ALA A 160 -2.14 2.24 -19.28
CA ALA A 160 -2.66 2.34 -17.92
C ALA A 160 -3.90 3.23 -17.78
N ASN A 161 -4.82 2.93 -16.88
CA ASN A 161 -5.99 3.75 -16.59
C ASN A 161 -5.99 4.24 -15.14
N ILE A 162 -6.42 5.48 -14.94
CA ILE A 162 -6.62 6.03 -13.60
C ILE A 162 -8.09 6.41 -13.47
N TYR A 163 -8.81 5.76 -12.57
CA TYR A 163 -10.21 6.04 -12.28
C TYR A 163 -10.31 6.81 -10.95
N LEU A 164 -10.99 7.95 -10.96
CA LEU A 164 -11.22 8.77 -9.78
C LEU A 164 -12.70 9.09 -9.66
N SER A 165 -13.19 9.20 -8.43
CA SER A 165 -14.50 9.80 -8.19
C SER A 165 -14.49 11.30 -8.52
N LYS A 166 -15.67 11.89 -8.74
CA LYS A 166 -15.84 13.33 -8.76
C LYS A 166 -15.95 13.91 -7.34
N SER A 167 -14.84 14.45 -6.82
CA SER A 167 -14.80 15.09 -5.50
C SER A 167 -14.17 16.48 -5.51
N GLY A 168 -12.90 16.59 -5.93
CA GLY A 168 -12.09 17.80 -5.86
C GLY A 168 -11.58 18.30 -7.21
N ILE A 169 -10.50 19.08 -7.18
CA ILE A 169 -9.79 19.53 -8.39
C ILE A 169 -8.92 18.38 -8.90
N VAL A 170 -8.99 18.09 -10.20
CA VAL A 170 -8.12 17.10 -10.87
C VAL A 170 -7.25 17.82 -11.89
N VAL A 171 -5.94 17.56 -11.83
CA VAL A 171 -4.95 17.96 -12.83
C VAL A 171 -4.46 16.69 -13.53
N ASP A 172 -4.73 16.59 -14.83
CA ASP A 172 -4.29 15.49 -15.68
C ASP A 172 -3.06 15.95 -16.51
N LYS A 173 -1.89 15.33 -16.28
CA LYS A 173 -0.61 15.72 -16.87
C LYS A 173 -0.23 14.89 -18.12
N PRO A 174 0.28 15.53 -19.21
CA PRO A 174 0.84 14.83 -20.36
C PRO A 174 2.21 14.19 -20.07
N PRO A 175 2.68 13.23 -20.90
CA PRO A 175 2.05 12.68 -22.11
C PRO A 175 0.98 11.62 -21.79
N ARG A 176 0.02 11.41 -22.69
CA ARG A 176 -1.05 10.40 -22.56
C ARG A 176 -0.94 9.34 -23.64
N HIS A 177 -1.01 8.06 -23.26
CA HIS A 177 -1.28 6.95 -24.19
C HIS A 177 -2.66 6.31 -23.93
N THR A 178 -3.18 6.50 -22.71
CA THR A 178 -4.47 6.04 -22.17
C THR A 178 -5.07 7.14 -21.26
N GLY A 179 -6.14 6.87 -20.51
CA GLY A 179 -7.01 7.92 -19.95
C GLY A 179 -7.05 8.01 -18.42
N VAL A 180 -7.12 9.26 -17.92
CA VAL A 180 -7.66 9.58 -16.59
C VAL A 180 -9.18 9.72 -16.73
N ILE A 181 -9.93 8.93 -15.97
CA ILE A 181 -11.39 8.87 -15.99
C ILE A 181 -11.90 9.39 -14.64
N VAL A 182 -12.80 10.37 -14.68
CA VAL A 182 -13.37 10.99 -13.49
C VAL A 182 -14.89 10.90 -13.56
N ASP A 183 -15.49 10.06 -12.73
CA ASP A 183 -16.94 9.77 -12.69
C ASP A 183 -17.60 10.19 -11.36
#